data_AF-A0A2D4H583-F1
#
_entry.id   AF-A0A2D4H583-F1
#
_cell.length_a   1.000
_cell.length_b   1.000
_cell.length_c   1.000
_cell.angle_alpha   90.00
_cell.angle_beta   90.00
_cell.angle_gamma   90.00
#
_symmetry.space_group_name_H-M   'P 1'
#
loop_
_entity.id
_entity.type
_entity.pdbx_description
1 polymer ?
#
loop_
_entity_poly.entity_id
_entity_poly.type
_entity_poly.pdbx_seq_one_letter_code
_entity_poly.pdbx_strand_id
1 'polypeptide(L)'
;MKHRTGKPPGLLQQVAEPTQPWEEIVMDFIIELPKSEGNTIIWTIIDLFSKQAHFIACKGLPSEKKLAKLFVKHIYRLPRRTISDRGVQFTAKFWRGFLKSIGSSQGLSSAFHPACNGAAERANAMTEQYIRCYVNYQQENWAELLPFAEVAYNNAVHSSTGLTPFKINTGMDYVPMPELPKQSPTSMSLTEWMNLLKKRVGKYRK
;
A
#
# COMPACT_ATOMS: atom_id res chain seq x y z
N MET A 1 48.64 16.78 16.11
CA MET A 1 47.31 16.35 15.60
C MET A 1 46.26 17.33 16.12
N LYS A 2 45.61 18.11 15.25
CA LYS A 2 44.50 19.00 15.65
C LYS A 2 43.22 18.17 15.71
N HIS A 3 42.66 18.01 16.91
CA HIS A 3 41.32 17.43 17.08
C HIS A 3 40.28 18.41 16.53
N ARG A 4 39.52 17.98 15.50
CA ARG A 4 38.28 18.64 15.09
C ARG A 4 37.22 18.33 16.14
N THR A 5 36.88 19.31 16.97
CA THR A 5 35.69 19.29 17.83
C THR A 5 34.45 19.43 16.94
N GLY A 6 33.84 18.29 16.59
CA GLY A 6 32.49 18.26 16.04
C GLY A 6 31.49 18.71 17.11
N LYS A 7 30.51 19.54 16.73
CA LYS A 7 29.37 19.88 17.59
C LYS A 7 28.69 18.58 18.07
N PRO A 8 28.23 18.50 19.33
CA PRO A 8 27.48 17.33 19.78
C PRO A 8 26.26 17.15 18.86
N PRO A 9 25.87 15.90 18.53
CA PRO A 9 24.63 15.65 17.81
C PRO A 9 23.50 16.26 18.65
N GLY A 10 22.89 17.33 18.14
CA GLY A 10 21.69 17.89 18.76
C GLY A 10 20.64 16.79 18.82
N LEU A 11 19.91 16.70 19.95
CA LEU A 11 18.81 15.76 20.11
C LEU A 11 17.94 15.83 18.85
N LEU A 12 17.91 14.72 18.10
CA LEU A 12 16.95 14.54 17.03
C LEU A 12 15.58 14.63 17.69
N GLN A 13 14.90 15.76 17.52
CA GLN A 13 13.53 15.91 17.95
C GLN A 13 12.73 14.83 17.20
N GLN A 14 12.40 13.75 17.90
CA GLN A 14 11.55 12.70 17.38
C GLN A 14 10.23 13.38 17.07
N VAL A 15 9.94 13.54 15.78
CA VAL A 15 8.58 13.90 15.37
C VAL A 15 7.71 12.71 15.79
N ALA A 16 6.57 13.02 16.42
CA ALA A 16 5.66 12.00 16.91
C ALA A 16 5.36 11.00 15.79
N GLU A 17 5.54 9.71 16.07
CA GLU A 17 5.10 8.68 15.16
C GLU A 17 3.58 8.78 14.99
N PRO A 18 3.04 8.40 13.82
CA PRO A 18 1.60 8.33 13.62
C PRO A 18 0.95 7.50 14.73
N THR A 19 -0.25 7.89 15.17
CA THR A 19 -0.91 7.25 16.31
C THR A 19 -2.00 6.26 15.89
N GLN A 20 -2.40 6.32 14.62
CA GLN A 20 -3.45 5.49 14.05
C GLN A 20 -3.17 5.18 12.58
N PRO A 21 -3.73 4.08 12.04
CA PRO A 21 -3.63 3.75 10.64
C PRO A 21 -4.05 4.92 9.75
N TRP A 22 -3.29 5.16 8.68
CA TRP A 22 -3.59 6.15 7.64
C TRP A 22 -3.53 7.61 8.07
N GLU A 23 -2.97 7.92 9.24
CA GLU A 23 -2.74 9.31 9.63
C GLU A 23 -1.64 9.96 8.74
N GLU A 24 -0.53 9.26 8.52
CA GLU A 24 0.55 9.70 7.64
C GLU A 24 0.89 8.61 6.62
N ILE A 25 0.95 8.99 5.35
CA ILE A 25 1.40 8.11 4.27
C ILE A 25 2.68 8.65 3.63
N VAL A 26 3.45 7.74 3.05
CA VAL A 26 4.60 8.04 2.19
C VAL A 26 4.29 7.54 0.79
N MET A 27 4.65 8.33 -0.21
CA MET A 27 4.51 7.95 -1.61
C MET A 27 5.82 8.08 -2.34
N ASP A 28 6.05 7.20 -3.30
CA ASP A 28 7.24 7.23 -4.15
C ASP A 28 6.97 6.64 -5.54
N PHE A 29 7.87 6.88 -6.48
CA PHE A 29 7.87 6.22 -7.77
C PHE A 29 9.09 5.34 -7.94
N ILE A 30 8.87 4.04 -8.14
CA ILE A 30 9.91 3.14 -8.65
C ILE A 30 9.88 3.26 -10.18
N ILE A 31 10.93 3.88 -10.73
CA ILE A 31 11.06 4.19 -12.15
C ILE A 31 12.02 3.23 -12.85
N GLU A 32 12.16 3.38 -14.17
CA GLU A 32 13.11 2.64 -15.01
C GLU A 32 12.93 1.11 -14.96
N LEU A 33 11.69 0.65 -14.77
CA LEU A 33 11.38 -0.78 -14.78
C LEU A 33 11.28 -1.32 -16.22
N PRO A 34 11.60 -2.61 -16.44
CA PRO A 34 11.27 -3.30 -17.68
C PRO A 34 9.80 -3.12 -18.05
N LYS A 35 9.48 -3.02 -19.33
CA LYS A 35 8.10 -2.82 -19.78
C LYS A 35 7.27 -4.07 -19.51
N SER A 36 6.14 -3.94 -18.81
CA SER A 36 5.18 -5.03 -18.56
C SER A 36 3.75 -4.54 -18.80
N GLU A 37 3.03 -5.13 -19.76
CA GLU A 37 1.71 -4.66 -20.21
C GLU A 37 1.65 -3.16 -20.59
N GLY A 38 2.79 -2.61 -21.00
CA GLY A 38 2.93 -1.17 -21.28
C GLY A 38 3.18 -0.29 -20.05
N ASN A 39 3.30 -0.86 -18.86
CA ASN A 39 3.74 -0.20 -17.62
C ASN A 39 5.26 -0.22 -17.48
N THR A 40 5.82 0.85 -16.92
CA THR A 40 7.28 1.05 -16.70
C THR A 40 7.59 1.65 -15.33
N ILE A 41 6.57 1.93 -14.53
CA ILE A 41 6.67 2.58 -13.23
C ILE A 41 5.71 1.91 -12.26
N ILE A 42 6.11 1.80 -11.00
CA ILE A 42 5.22 1.47 -9.88
C ILE A 42 5.13 2.70 -8.98
N TRP A 43 3.90 3.17 -8.75
CA TRP A 43 3.61 4.16 -7.72
C TRP A 43 3.34 3.43 -6.41
N THR A 44 4.16 3.71 -5.40
CA THR A 44 4.03 3.11 -4.07
C THR A 44 3.36 4.09 -3.13
N ILE A 45 2.47 3.59 -2.27
CA ILE A 45 1.92 4.32 -1.13
C ILE A 45 2.07 3.43 0.10
N ILE A 46 2.58 3.96 1.20
CA ILE A 46 2.82 3.21 2.44
C ILE A 46 2.24 3.98 3.61
N ASP A 47 1.38 3.34 4.40
CA ASP A 47 0.95 3.86 5.70
C ASP A 47 2.07 3.73 6.73
N LEU A 48 2.47 4.85 7.34
CA LEU A 48 3.56 4.85 8.30
C LEU A 48 3.22 4.19 9.63
N PHE A 49 1.94 4.02 9.97
CA PHE A 49 1.53 3.31 11.18
C PHE A 49 1.54 1.79 10.97
N SER A 50 0.63 1.29 10.13
CA SER A 50 0.43 -0.15 9.91
C SER A 50 1.48 -0.79 9.03
N LYS A 51 2.26 0.02 8.28
CA LYS A 51 3.13 -0.43 7.20
C LYS A 51 2.37 -1.02 6.02
N GLN A 52 1.06 -0.80 5.92
CA GLN A 52 0.28 -1.26 4.77
C GLN A 52 0.75 -0.53 3.51
N ALA A 53 1.02 -1.26 2.45
CA ALA A 53 1.46 -0.71 1.18
C ALA A 53 0.44 -0.95 0.06
N HIS A 54 0.44 -0.02 -0.90
CA HIS A 54 -0.25 -0.14 -2.17
C HIS A 54 0.72 0.05 -3.33
N PHE A 55 0.57 -0.78 -4.36
CA PHE A 55 1.42 -0.80 -5.54
C PHE A 55 0.57 -0.60 -6.80
N ILE A 56 0.78 0.52 -7.50
CA ILE A 56 0.00 0.88 -8.68
C ILE A 56 0.90 0.97 -9.91
N ALA A 57 0.72 0.05 -10.85
CA ALA A 57 1.42 0.06 -12.13
C ALA A 57 1.01 1.27 -12.99
N CYS A 58 2.00 1.93 -13.58
CA CYS A 58 1.83 3.11 -14.43
C CYS A 58 2.62 2.96 -15.74
N LYS A 59 2.01 3.40 -16.86
CA LYS A 59 2.64 3.47 -18.20
C LYS A 59 3.86 4.39 -18.32
N GLY A 60 4.16 5.13 -17.27
CA GLY A 60 5.11 6.23 -17.22
C GLY A 60 4.70 7.21 -16.13
N LEU A 61 5.51 8.24 -15.90
CA LEU A 61 5.25 9.18 -14.81
C LEU A 61 3.91 9.88 -15.07
N PRO A 62 2.93 9.79 -14.16
CA PRO A 62 1.65 10.45 -14.36
C PRO A 62 1.82 11.97 -14.32
N SER A 63 0.96 12.70 -15.03
CA SER A 63 0.79 14.12 -14.75
C SER A 63 0.15 14.29 -13.37
N GLU A 64 0.31 15.45 -12.75
CA GLU A 64 -0.26 15.79 -11.45
C GLU A 64 -1.80 15.62 -11.40
N LYS A 65 -2.49 15.89 -12.52
CA LYS A 65 -3.94 15.64 -12.65
C LYS A 65 -4.26 14.15 -12.70
N LYS A 66 -3.46 13.37 -13.42
CA LYS A 66 -3.64 11.90 -13.49
C LYS A 66 -3.31 11.27 -12.14
N LEU A 67 -2.29 11.75 -11.46
CA LEU A 67 -1.92 11.33 -10.11
C LEU A 67 -3.05 11.58 -9.12
N ALA A 68 -3.70 12.75 -9.13
CA ALA A 68 -4.87 13.02 -8.28
C ALA A 68 -6.03 12.04 -8.54
N LYS A 69 -6.29 11.70 -9.81
CA LYS A 69 -7.29 10.68 -10.16
C LYS A 69 -6.92 9.30 -9.63
N LEU A 70 -5.65 8.91 -9.76
CA LEU A 70 -5.15 7.64 -9.22
C LEU A 70 -5.24 7.62 -7.69
N PHE A 71 -4.92 8.73 -7.02
CA PHE A 71 -5.04 8.87 -5.59
C PHE A 71 -6.48 8.61 -5.12
N VAL A 72 -7.46 9.32 -5.68
CA VAL A 72 -8.87 9.11 -5.32
C VAL A 72 -9.34 7.69 -5.64
N LYS A 73 -8.84 7.08 -6.73
CA LYS A 73 -9.22 5.73 -7.13
C LYS A 73 -8.71 4.65 -6.18
N HIS A 74 -7.46 4.77 -5.73
CA HIS A 74 -6.76 3.70 -5.00
C HIS A 74 -6.71 3.96 -3.48
N ILE A 75 -6.75 5.23 -3.07
CA ILE A 75 -6.64 5.64 -1.67
C ILE A 75 -8.01 6.11 -1.20
N TYR A 76 -8.76 5.19 -0.58
CA TYR A 76 -10.11 5.45 -0.06
C TYR A 76 -10.10 6.10 1.34
N ARG A 77 -8.97 6.03 2.06
CA ARG A 77 -8.77 6.69 3.36
C ARG A 77 -8.00 7.99 3.15
N LEU A 78 -8.54 9.12 3.58
CA LEU A 78 -7.89 10.42 3.43
C LEU A 78 -6.85 10.61 4.55
N PRO A 79 -5.55 10.68 4.22
CA PRO A 79 -4.52 10.88 5.23
C PRO A 79 -4.48 12.33 5.72
N ARG A 80 -4.07 12.53 6.96
CA ARG A 80 -3.82 13.87 7.51
C ARG A 80 -2.56 14.48 6.91
N ARG A 81 -1.56 13.65 6.59
CA ARG A 81 -0.31 14.08 5.98
C ARG A 81 0.15 13.10 4.91
N THR A 82 0.55 13.67 3.78
CA THR A 82 1.09 12.93 2.65
C THR A 82 2.53 13.36 2.43
N ILE A 83 3.47 12.42 2.58
CA ILE A 83 4.91 12.62 2.44
C ILE A 83 5.36 12.06 1.10
N SER A 84 6.20 12.79 0.37
CA SER A 84 6.80 12.31 -0.88
C SER A 84 8.18 12.89 -1.08
N ASP A 85 8.89 12.44 -2.10
CA ASP A 85 10.07 13.14 -2.61
C ASP A 85 9.71 14.48 -3.26
N ARG A 86 10.72 15.15 -3.81
CA ARG A 86 10.56 16.43 -4.53
C ARG A 86 10.30 16.26 -6.02
N GLY A 87 9.81 15.11 -6.45
CA GLY A 87 9.38 14.86 -7.83
C GLY A 87 8.44 15.95 -8.35
N VAL A 88 8.51 16.23 -9.65
CA VAL A 88 7.77 17.32 -10.29
C VAL A 88 6.25 17.18 -10.11
N GLN A 89 5.76 15.94 -10.03
CA GLN A 89 4.34 15.61 -9.82
C GLN A 89 3.89 16.04 -8.43
N PHE A 90 4.70 15.76 -7.41
CA PHE A 90 4.34 16.06 -6.02
C PHE A 90 4.58 17.52 -5.67
N THR A 91 5.52 18.21 -6.31
CA THR A 91 5.77 19.64 -6.07
C THR A 91 4.83 20.56 -6.86
N ALA A 92 4.08 20.02 -7.83
CA ALA A 92 3.16 20.77 -8.67
C ALA A 92 2.09 21.53 -7.87
N LYS A 93 1.78 22.76 -8.30
CA LYS A 93 0.76 23.61 -7.66
C LYS A 93 -0.61 22.93 -7.61
N PHE A 94 -0.98 22.20 -8.68
CA PHE A 94 -2.23 21.45 -8.72
C PHE A 94 -2.26 20.35 -7.66
N TRP A 95 -1.18 19.56 -7.53
CA TRP A 95 -1.10 18.49 -6.52
C TRP A 95 -1.22 19.05 -5.09
N ARG A 96 -0.52 20.14 -4.79
CA ARG A 96 -0.66 20.83 -3.50
C ARG A 96 -2.08 21.33 -3.25
N GLY A 97 -2.72 21.89 -4.27
CA GLY A 97 -4.12 22.33 -4.20
C GLY A 97 -5.09 21.16 -3.97
N PHE A 98 -4.84 20.03 -4.62
CA PHE A 98 -5.60 18.79 -4.43
C PHE A 98 -5.49 18.28 -2.99
N LEU A 99 -4.27 18.12 -2.45
CA LEU A 99 -4.06 17.69 -1.06
C LEU A 99 -4.76 18.62 -0.06
N LYS A 100 -4.62 19.94 -0.25
CA LYS A 100 -5.33 20.93 0.59
C LYS A 100 -6.86 20.76 0.52
N SER A 101 -7.41 20.45 -0.66
CA SER A 101 -8.85 20.30 -0.86
C SER A 101 -9.42 19.06 -0.17
N ILE A 102 -8.61 18.02 0.01
CA ILE A 102 -8.99 16.81 0.75
C ILE A 102 -8.59 16.87 2.24
N GLY A 103 -8.10 18.01 2.72
CA GLY A 103 -7.67 18.18 4.11
C GLY A 103 -6.31 17.54 4.46
N SER A 104 -5.56 17.04 3.48
CA SER A 104 -4.22 16.49 3.69
C SER A 104 -3.17 17.59 3.64
N SER A 105 -2.30 17.63 4.64
CA SER A 105 -1.06 18.40 4.58
C SER A 105 -0.01 17.71 3.70
N GLN A 106 0.91 18.48 3.13
CA GLN A 106 2.01 17.97 2.32
C GLN A 106 3.32 17.98 3.12
N GLY A 107 4.03 16.85 3.12
CA GLY A 107 5.43 16.75 3.51
C GLY A 107 6.31 16.44 2.28
N LEU A 108 7.45 17.10 2.16
CA LEU A 108 8.46 16.78 1.14
C LEU A 108 9.74 16.32 1.83
N SER A 109 10.34 15.22 1.39
CA SER A 109 11.62 14.75 1.91
C SER A 109 12.77 15.72 1.49
N SER A 110 13.71 15.97 2.43
CA SER A 110 14.74 17.05 2.49
C SER A 110 14.22 18.48 2.85
N ALA A 111 14.85 19.32 3.70
CA ALA A 111 16.17 19.36 4.33
C ALA A 111 16.17 19.69 5.86
N PHE A 112 15.03 19.65 6.57
CA PHE A 112 14.96 20.14 7.97
C PHE A 112 14.09 19.33 8.95
N HIS A 113 13.78 18.06 8.69
CA HIS A 113 13.13 17.17 9.69
C HIS A 113 13.68 15.74 9.65
N PRO A 114 14.78 15.42 10.38
CA PRO A 114 15.45 14.13 10.27
C PRO A 114 14.64 12.92 10.76
N ALA A 115 13.72 13.09 11.71
CA ALA A 115 13.01 11.96 12.32
C ALA A 115 11.87 11.39 11.43
N CYS A 116 10.97 12.25 10.92
CA CYS A 116 9.93 11.82 9.95
C CYS A 116 10.55 11.33 8.64
N ASN A 117 11.60 11.99 8.17
CA ASN A 117 12.27 11.59 6.93
C ASN A 117 12.89 10.20 7.08
N GLY A 118 13.52 9.88 8.22
CA GLY A 118 14.10 8.56 8.43
C GLY A 118 13.08 7.41 8.39
N ALA A 119 11.88 7.60 8.93
CA ALA A 119 10.82 6.58 8.85
C ALA A 119 10.31 6.40 7.41
N ALA A 120 10.11 7.51 6.70
CA ALA A 120 9.67 7.49 5.31
C ALA A 120 10.72 6.90 4.36
N GLU A 121 11.98 7.30 4.50
CA GLU A 121 13.10 6.78 3.72
C GLU A 121 13.28 5.27 3.93
N ARG A 122 13.18 4.79 5.18
CA ARG A 122 13.23 3.34 5.45
C ARG A 122 12.05 2.58 4.83
N ALA A 123 10.84 3.13 4.92
CA ALA A 123 9.66 2.51 4.35
C ALA A 123 9.77 2.40 2.81
N ASN A 124 10.21 3.46 2.14
CA ASN A 124 10.44 3.45 0.70
C ASN A 124 11.53 2.46 0.30
N ALA A 125 12.69 2.51 0.96
CA ALA A 125 13.82 1.62 0.64
C ALA A 125 13.45 0.14 0.81
N MET A 126 12.72 -0.20 1.87
CA MET A 126 12.27 -1.58 2.12
C MET A 126 11.26 -2.05 1.08
N THR A 127 10.33 -1.17 0.70
CA THR A 127 9.31 -1.47 -0.31
C THR A 127 9.92 -1.62 -1.69
N GLU A 128 10.88 -0.76 -2.03
CA GLU A 128 11.63 -0.86 -3.28
C GLU A 128 12.42 -2.17 -3.35
N GLN A 129 13.12 -2.54 -2.27
CA GLN A 129 13.84 -3.80 -2.19
C GLN A 129 12.90 -5.00 -2.37
N TYR A 130 11.72 -4.97 -1.74
CA TYR A 130 10.71 -6.01 -1.88
C TYR A 130 10.23 -6.14 -3.33
N ILE A 131 9.84 -5.03 -3.96
CA ILE A 131 9.33 -5.01 -5.34
C ILE A 131 10.40 -5.43 -6.36
N ARG A 132 11.66 -5.07 -6.14
CA ARG A 132 12.78 -5.49 -7.01
C ARG A 132 12.93 -7.01 -7.10
N CYS A 133 12.44 -7.79 -6.13
CA CYS A 133 12.39 -9.25 -6.24
C CYS A 133 11.34 -9.78 -7.23
N TYR A 134 10.30 -8.99 -7.50
CA TYR A 134 9.19 -9.31 -8.42
C TYR A 134 9.33 -8.66 -9.80
N VAL A 135 10.30 -7.75 -9.94
CA VAL A 135 10.58 -7.04 -11.19
C VAL A 135 12.00 -7.35 -11.61
N ASN A 136 12.17 -8.31 -12.51
CA ASN A 136 13.45 -8.61 -13.14
C ASN A 136 13.30 -8.85 -14.64
N TYR A 137 14.43 -8.92 -15.36
CA TYR A 137 14.46 -9.07 -16.83
C TYR A 137 13.77 -10.34 -17.33
N GLN A 138 13.66 -11.39 -16.50
CA GLN A 138 12.95 -12.62 -16.83
C GLN A 138 11.45 -12.57 -16.47
N GLN A 139 11.00 -11.50 -15.80
CA GLN A 139 9.63 -11.30 -15.30
C GLN A 139 8.94 -10.13 -16.03
N GLU A 140 8.70 -10.31 -17.33
CA GLU A 140 8.00 -9.34 -18.17
C GLU A 140 6.50 -9.18 -17.80
N ASN A 141 5.97 -9.99 -16.89
CA ASN A 141 4.58 -9.96 -16.40
C ASN A 141 4.42 -9.35 -15.01
N TRP A 142 5.41 -8.59 -14.52
CA TRP A 142 5.36 -8.01 -13.17
C TRP A 142 4.11 -7.14 -12.91
N ALA A 143 3.55 -6.50 -13.93
CA ALA A 143 2.35 -5.68 -13.77
C ALA A 143 1.13 -6.52 -13.36
N GLU A 144 1.00 -7.74 -13.91
CA GLU A 144 -0.05 -8.70 -13.56
C GLU A 144 0.15 -9.29 -12.17
N LEU A 145 1.41 -9.43 -11.75
CA LEU A 145 1.78 -10.02 -10.45
C LEU A 145 1.66 -9.03 -9.29
N LEU A 146 1.58 -7.73 -9.58
CA LEU A 146 1.61 -6.67 -8.59
C LEU A 146 0.52 -6.78 -7.51
N PRO A 147 -0.74 -7.16 -7.81
CA PRO A 147 -1.75 -7.41 -6.78
C PRO A 147 -1.39 -8.57 -5.84
N PHE A 148 -0.75 -9.62 -6.34
CA PHE A 148 -0.29 -10.74 -5.51
C PHE A 148 0.89 -10.34 -4.62
N ALA A 149 1.80 -9.50 -5.15
CA ALA A 149 2.88 -8.92 -4.37
C ALA A 149 2.33 -8.01 -3.26
N GLU A 150 1.31 -7.20 -3.53
CA GLU A 150 0.65 -6.38 -2.51
C GLU A 150 -0.01 -7.23 -1.40
N VAL A 151 -0.71 -8.30 -1.79
CA VAL A 151 -1.29 -9.26 -0.84
C VAL A 151 -0.20 -9.93 -0.01
N ALA A 152 0.88 -10.40 -0.63
CA ALA A 152 1.97 -11.05 0.09
C ALA A 152 2.67 -10.09 1.05
N TYR A 153 2.93 -8.85 0.63
CA TYR A 153 3.53 -7.80 1.46
C TYR A 153 2.67 -7.48 2.68
N ASN A 154 1.38 -7.18 2.46
CA ASN A 154 0.48 -6.75 3.52
C ASN A 154 0.13 -7.87 4.53
N ASN A 155 0.47 -9.11 4.22
CA ASN A 155 0.23 -10.28 5.06
C ASN A 155 1.51 -10.93 5.59
N ALA A 156 2.68 -10.37 5.30
CA ALA A 156 3.93 -10.76 5.94
C ALA A 156 4.08 -10.04 7.29
N VAL A 157 4.65 -10.72 8.28
CA VAL A 157 4.95 -10.13 9.58
C VAL A 157 6.05 -9.08 9.41
N HIS A 158 5.78 -7.84 9.81
CA HIS A 158 6.74 -6.75 9.71
C HIS A 158 7.57 -6.66 10.99
N SER A 159 8.91 -6.65 10.88
CA SER A 159 9.80 -6.72 12.05
C SER A 159 9.63 -5.54 13.02
N SER A 160 9.27 -4.36 12.52
CA SER A 160 9.05 -3.17 13.35
C SER A 160 7.76 -3.18 14.14
N THR A 161 6.76 -3.97 13.76
CA THR A 161 5.43 -3.99 14.41
C THR A 161 5.13 -5.34 15.06
N GLY A 162 5.84 -6.41 14.68
CA GLY A 162 5.59 -7.78 15.14
C GLY A 162 4.29 -8.39 14.61
N LEU A 163 3.54 -7.67 13.77
CA LEU A 163 2.25 -8.05 13.22
C LEU A 163 2.24 -7.83 11.71
N THR A 164 1.25 -8.40 11.02
CA THR A 164 1.04 -8.12 9.60
C THR A 164 0.40 -6.75 9.43
N PRO A 165 0.74 -5.99 8.37
CA PRO A 165 0.05 -4.73 8.07
C PRO A 165 -1.46 -4.86 7.98
N PHE A 166 -1.96 -5.96 7.38
CA PHE A 166 -3.38 -6.27 7.30
C PHE A 166 -4.02 -6.37 8.68
N LYS A 167 -3.38 -7.05 9.64
CA LYS A 167 -3.90 -7.20 11.00
C LYS A 167 -3.94 -5.90 11.75
N ILE A 168 -2.91 -5.06 11.63
CA ILE A 168 -2.89 -3.74 12.27
C ILE A 168 -4.02 -2.86 11.71
N ASN A 169 -4.26 -2.94 10.40
CA ASN A 169 -5.24 -2.09 9.76
C ASN A 169 -6.70 -2.59 9.90
N THR A 170 -6.93 -3.90 10.07
CA THR A 170 -8.28 -4.48 10.12
C THR A 170 -8.67 -5.06 11.48
N GLY A 171 -7.70 -5.32 12.35
CA GLY A 171 -7.88 -6.09 13.59
C GLY A 171 -8.00 -7.60 13.37
N MET A 172 -7.94 -8.10 12.14
CA MET A 172 -8.15 -9.51 11.81
C MET A 172 -6.92 -10.14 11.17
N ASP A 173 -6.75 -11.45 11.39
CA ASP A 173 -5.77 -12.23 10.63
C ASP A 173 -6.28 -12.44 9.19
N TYR A 174 -5.35 -12.42 8.24
CA TYR A 174 -5.68 -12.66 6.84
C TYR A 174 -5.97 -14.13 6.60
N VAL A 175 -7.10 -14.40 5.96
CA VAL A 175 -7.50 -15.75 5.54
C VAL A 175 -7.33 -15.84 4.02
N PRO A 176 -6.27 -16.48 3.52
CA PRO A 176 -6.01 -16.57 2.07
C PRO A 176 -7.05 -17.45 1.40
N MET A 177 -8.10 -16.84 0.83
CA MET A 177 -9.30 -17.49 0.27
C MET A 177 -10.00 -18.41 1.30
N PRO A 178 -11.34 -18.37 1.44
CA PRO A 178 -12.01 -19.51 2.08
C PRO A 178 -11.61 -20.76 1.29
N GLU A 179 -11.21 -21.83 1.97
CA GLU A 179 -11.05 -23.12 1.30
C GLU A 179 -12.33 -23.34 0.49
N LEU A 180 -12.22 -23.39 -0.84
CA LEU A 180 -13.35 -23.79 -1.67
C LEU A 180 -13.86 -25.10 -1.08
N PRO A 181 -15.18 -25.29 -0.92
CA PRO A 181 -15.70 -26.54 -0.39
C PRO A 181 -15.00 -27.68 -1.13
N LYS A 182 -14.23 -28.50 -0.39
CA LYS A 182 -13.50 -29.65 -0.95
C LYS A 182 -14.46 -30.67 -1.56
N GLN A 183 -15.75 -30.52 -1.29
CA GLN A 183 -16.82 -31.23 -1.96
C GLN A 183 -17.14 -30.51 -3.27
N SER A 184 -16.86 -31.19 -4.39
CA SER A 184 -17.59 -30.94 -5.62
C SER A 184 -19.09 -30.88 -5.27
N PRO A 185 -19.85 -29.89 -5.78
CA PRO A 185 -21.29 -29.88 -5.56
C PRO A 185 -21.79 -31.25 -6.00
N THR A 186 -22.31 -32.04 -5.05
CA THR A 186 -22.88 -33.34 -5.38
C THR A 186 -23.88 -33.05 -6.48
N SER A 187 -23.71 -33.62 -7.67
CA SER A 187 -24.60 -33.41 -8.79
C SER A 187 -25.95 -34.03 -8.41
N MET A 188 -26.73 -33.26 -7.70
CA MET A 188 -28.07 -33.63 -7.30
C MET A 188 -28.93 -33.39 -8.53
N SER A 189 -29.65 -34.42 -8.94
CA SER A 189 -30.65 -34.26 -10.00
C SER A 189 -31.67 -33.19 -9.58
N LEU A 190 -32.25 -32.48 -10.55
CA LEU A 190 -33.33 -31.52 -10.30
C LEU A 190 -34.47 -32.14 -9.47
N THR A 191 -34.71 -33.44 -9.66
CA THR A 191 -35.73 -34.22 -8.93
C THR A 191 -35.40 -34.34 -7.44
N GLU A 192 -34.16 -34.67 -7.09
CA GLU A 192 -33.70 -34.76 -5.70
C GLU A 192 -33.72 -33.39 -5.02
N TRP A 193 -33.32 -32.34 -5.74
CA TRP A 193 -33.36 -30.96 -5.24
C TRP A 193 -34.79 -30.50 -4.96
N MET A 194 -35.73 -30.75 -5.88
CA MET A 194 -37.15 -30.44 -5.69
C MET A 194 -37.77 -31.20 -4.51
N ASN A 195 -37.40 -32.46 -4.31
CA ASN A 195 -37.88 -33.26 -3.18
C ASN A 195 -37.35 -32.74 -1.83
N LEU A 196 -36.09 -32.28 -1.78
CA LEU A 196 -35.53 -31.65 -0.59
C LEU A 196 -36.22 -30.31 -0.26
N LEU A 197 -36.50 -29.50 -1.26
CA LEU A 197 -37.25 -28.25 -1.07
C LEU A 197 -38.65 -28.51 -0.54
N LYS A 198 -39.39 -29.47 -1.11
CA LYS A 198 -40.73 -29.85 -0.62
C LYS A 198 -40.70 -30.32 0.84
N LYS A 199 -39.68 -31.11 1.23
CA LYS A 199 -39.48 -31.53 2.64
C LYS A 199 -39.17 -30.36 3.56
N ARG A 200 -38.34 -29.40 3.14
CA ARG A 200 -38.00 -28.23 3.94
C ARG A 200 -39.17 -27.26 4.09
N VAL A 201 -39.89 -26.96 3.01
CA VAL A 201 -41.04 -26.05 3.01
C VAL A 201 -42.24 -26.67 3.75
N GLY A 202 -42.44 -27.99 3.66
CA GLY A 202 -43.47 -28.70 4.43
C GLY A 202 -43.25 -28.67 5.94
N LYS A 203 -42.02 -28.38 6.41
CA LYS A 203 -41.68 -28.26 7.83
C LYS A 203 -42.07 -26.91 8.44
N TYR A 204 -42.42 -25.91 7.62
CA TYR A 204 -42.82 -24.56 8.04
C TYR A 204 -44.32 -24.27 7.87
N ARG A 205 -45.13 -25.30 7.57
CA ARG A 205 -46.60 -25.24 7.65
C ARG A 205 -47.09 -26.00 8.89
N LYS A 206 -46.88 -25.42 10.06
CA LYS A 206 -47.70 -25.59 11.27
C LYS A 206 -47.68 -24.29 12.05
#